data_AF-I3KWD0-F1
#
_entry.id   AF-I3KWD0-F1
#
_cell.length_a   1.000
_cell.length_b   1.000
_cell.length_c   1.000
_cell.angle_alpha   90.00
_cell.angle_beta   90.00
_cell.angle_gamma   90.00
#
_symmetry.space_group_name_H-M   'P 1'
#
loop_
_entity.id
_entity.type
_entity.pdbx_description
1 polymer ?
#
loop_
_entity_poly.entity_id
_entity_poly.type
_entity_poly.pdbx_seq_one_letter_code
_entity_poly.pdbx_strand_id
1 'polypeptide(L)'
;METSQRTRSVRPKFPPVFFKSYNISGHGGDGFNRWVLLCLGLLNAVLLIVAVVFAIKCAKVKEDSLHISNPAVTQLFGELDYLRSNHSDVIEAEEEAKKALESAINNHKEVKVKIEQLKTVNDGYQKQMQALQMEKANLKSNISTLEGSCGGCLPGWALFNSSCYFFSYTESSTVKKNWHQSREDCGSRGSDLVVIDDQEEQVG
;
A
#
# COMPACT_ATOMS: atom_id res chain seq x y z
N MET A 1 19.44 17.71 11.60
CA MET A 1 19.60 19.12 11.17
C MET A 1 18.43 19.90 11.72
N GLU A 2 18.50 20.28 13.00
CA GLU A 2 17.53 21.19 13.63
C GLU A 2 17.98 22.62 13.34
N THR A 3 17.14 23.40 12.67
CA THR A 3 17.35 24.85 12.54
C THR A 3 16.24 25.57 13.30
N SER A 4 16.59 25.96 14.53
CA SER A 4 15.84 26.84 15.40
C SER A 4 15.75 28.23 14.76
N GLN A 5 14.58 28.61 14.26
CA GLN A 5 14.32 29.96 13.75
C GLN A 5 14.10 30.92 14.94
N ARG A 6 15.14 31.71 15.25
CA ARG A 6 15.10 32.78 16.24
C ARG A 6 14.31 33.97 15.68
N THR A 7 13.06 34.13 16.11
CA THR A 7 12.23 35.32 15.88
C THR A 7 12.91 36.59 16.39
N ARG A 8 13.33 37.49 15.49
CA ARG A 8 13.74 38.86 15.87
C ARG A 8 12.51 39.75 15.97
N SER A 9 12.15 40.11 17.20
CA SER A 9 11.17 41.17 17.49
C SER A 9 11.73 42.53 17.07
N VAL A 10 11.27 43.07 15.94
CA VAL A 10 11.56 44.45 15.52
C VAL A 10 10.57 45.37 16.22
N ARG A 11 11.01 46.07 17.28
CA ARG A 11 10.25 47.16 17.89
C ARG A 11 10.35 48.40 16.98
N PRO A 12 9.24 48.99 16.51
CA PRO A 12 9.32 50.27 15.81
C PRO A 12 9.76 51.36 16.81
N LYS A 13 10.90 51.98 16.53
CA LYS A 13 11.41 53.10 17.32
C LYS A 13 10.83 54.39 16.74
N PHE A 14 9.78 54.91 17.37
CA PHE A 14 9.25 56.23 17.03
C PHE A 14 10.23 57.32 17.48
N PRO A 15 10.51 58.34 16.65
CA PRO A 15 11.29 59.50 17.09
C PRO A 15 10.48 60.31 18.11
N PRO A 16 11.14 61.01 19.05
CA PRO A 16 10.43 61.84 20.03
C PRO A 16 9.68 62.96 19.32
N VAL A 17 8.38 63.07 19.62
CA VAL A 17 7.57 64.23 19.23
C VAL A 17 8.07 65.42 20.02
N PHE A 18 8.83 66.31 19.36
CA PHE A 18 9.17 67.61 19.92
C PHE A 18 7.90 68.47 19.94
N PHE A 19 7.25 68.57 21.10
CA PHE A 19 6.29 69.63 21.36
C PHE A 19 7.07 70.95 21.45
N LYS A 20 7.08 71.72 20.35
CA LYS A 20 7.57 73.09 20.36
C LYS A 20 6.46 73.98 20.90
N SER A 21 6.48 74.23 22.22
CA SER A 21 5.70 75.31 22.81
C SER A 21 6.09 76.62 22.14
N TYR A 22 5.19 77.16 21.33
CA TYR A 22 5.30 78.53 20.86
C TYR A 22 4.91 79.47 22.01
N ASN A 23 5.91 80.05 22.66
CA ASN A 23 5.73 81.22 23.50
C ASN A 23 5.34 82.40 22.60
N ILE A 24 4.10 82.86 22.71
CA ILE A 24 3.68 84.16 22.18
C ILE A 24 3.87 85.17 23.31
N SER A 25 5.07 85.74 23.38
CA SER A 25 5.32 87.00 24.12
C SER A 25 5.82 88.02 23.11
N GLY A 26 5.03 89.09 22.98
CA GLY A 26 5.07 89.99 21.84
C GLY A 26 6.26 90.94 21.78
N HIS A 27 6.35 91.65 20.65
CA HIS A 27 6.49 93.11 20.58
C HIS A 27 6.39 93.58 19.11
N GLY A 28 5.53 94.57 18.87
CA GLY A 28 5.70 95.63 17.86
C GLY A 28 5.75 95.26 16.38
N GLY A 29 4.60 95.34 15.69
CA GLY A 29 4.50 95.28 14.22
C GLY A 29 3.05 95.30 13.75
N ASP A 30 2.32 96.36 14.09
CA ASP A 30 0.90 96.56 13.78
C ASP A 30 0.65 96.64 12.28
N GLY A 31 -0.21 95.74 11.77
CA GLY A 31 -0.72 95.75 10.40
C GLY A 31 -0.62 94.39 9.71
N PHE A 32 0.58 93.92 9.40
CA PHE A 32 0.77 92.83 8.42
C PHE A 32 0.30 91.45 8.93
N ASN A 33 0.57 91.11 10.19
CA ASN A 33 0.22 89.80 10.77
C ASN A 33 -1.29 89.61 11.00
N ARG A 34 -2.04 90.71 11.23
CA ARG A 34 -3.50 90.66 11.39
C ARG A 34 -4.17 90.31 10.07
N TRP A 35 -3.72 90.90 8.96
CA TRP A 35 -4.20 90.57 7.63
C TRP A 35 -3.83 89.15 7.23
N VAL A 36 -2.62 88.67 7.54
CA VAL A 36 -2.21 87.29 7.26
C VAL A 36 -3.09 86.27 8.01
N LEU A 37 -3.40 86.51 9.29
CA LEU A 37 -4.30 85.63 10.07
C LEU A 37 -5.74 85.65 9.55
N LEU A 38 -6.25 86.82 9.14
CA LEU A 38 -7.56 86.93 8.51
C LEU A 38 -7.60 86.20 7.16
N CYS A 39 -6.57 86.36 6.32
CA CYS A 39 -6.46 85.68 5.04
C CYS A 39 -6.32 84.15 5.21
N LEU A 40 -5.53 83.66 6.17
CA LEU A 40 -5.42 82.22 6.46
C LEU A 40 -6.74 81.65 7.00
N GLY A 41 -7.42 82.39 7.87
CA GLY A 41 -8.73 82.00 8.40
C GLY A 41 -9.77 81.87 7.29
N LEU A 42 -9.82 82.85 6.38
CA LEU A 42 -10.69 82.81 5.21
C LEU A 42 -10.34 81.67 4.25
N LEU A 43 -9.04 81.42 4.02
CA LEU A 43 -8.60 80.34 3.13
C LEU A 43 -8.96 78.96 3.71
N ASN A 44 -8.76 78.74 5.01
CA ASN A 44 -9.20 77.52 5.68
C ASN A 44 -10.72 77.34 5.68
N ALA A 45 -11.49 78.43 5.86
CA ALA A 45 -12.94 78.38 5.76
C ALA A 45 -13.39 77.99 4.34
N VAL A 46 -12.77 78.55 3.30
CA VAL A 46 -13.04 78.18 1.90
C VAL A 46 -12.68 76.71 1.63
N LEU A 47 -11.53 76.24 2.12
CA LEU A 47 -11.13 74.84 1.98
C LEU A 47 -12.10 73.88 2.66
N LEU A 48 -12.60 74.21 3.86
CA LEU A 48 -13.62 73.41 4.54
C LEU A 48 -14.93 73.40 3.77
N ILE A 49 -15.37 74.53 3.22
CA ILE A 49 -16.58 74.59 2.39
C ILE A 49 -16.41 73.72 1.15
N VAL A 50 -15.27 73.80 0.46
CA VAL A 50 -14.99 72.94 -0.71
C VAL A 50 -14.97 71.47 -0.32
N ALA A 51 -14.33 71.11 0.79
CA ALA A 51 -14.30 69.73 1.28
C ALA A 51 -15.70 69.21 1.64
N VAL A 52 -16.54 70.03 2.28
CA VAL A 52 -17.92 69.68 2.61
C VAL A 52 -18.78 69.58 1.35
N VAL A 53 -18.66 70.51 0.41
CA VAL A 53 -19.38 70.45 -0.88
C VAL A 53 -18.93 69.23 -1.68
N PHE A 54 -17.64 68.93 -1.72
CA PHE A 54 -17.10 67.75 -2.38
C PHE A 54 -17.55 66.47 -1.67
N ALA A 55 -17.58 66.44 -0.34
CA ALA A 55 -18.12 65.32 0.43
C ALA A 55 -19.62 65.13 0.20
N ILE A 56 -20.41 66.21 0.12
CA ILE A 56 -21.84 66.16 -0.22
C ILE A 56 -22.02 65.71 -1.67
N LYS A 57 -21.22 66.21 -2.62
CA LYS A 57 -21.24 65.77 -4.03
C LYS A 57 -20.83 64.31 -4.16
N CYS A 58 -19.80 63.86 -3.44
CA CYS A 58 -19.39 62.46 -3.38
C CYS A 58 -20.41 61.59 -2.67
N ALA A 59 -21.03 62.06 -1.60
CA ALA A 59 -22.09 61.33 -0.90
C ALA A 59 -23.34 61.23 -1.77
N LYS A 60 -23.69 62.29 -2.51
CA LYS A 60 -24.82 62.32 -3.44
C LYS A 60 -24.55 61.53 -4.71
N VAL A 61 -23.33 61.55 -5.24
CA VAL A 61 -22.87 60.60 -6.27
C VAL A 61 -22.87 59.18 -5.72
N LYS A 62 -22.53 58.97 -4.45
CA LYS A 62 -22.57 57.67 -3.80
C LYS A 62 -24.00 57.19 -3.59
N GLU A 63 -24.94 58.07 -3.28
CA GLU A 63 -26.37 57.82 -3.08
C GLU A 63 -27.10 57.63 -4.42
N ASP A 64 -26.82 58.46 -5.43
CA ASP A 64 -27.24 58.28 -6.82
C ASP A 64 -26.60 57.03 -7.43
N SER A 65 -25.35 56.69 -7.07
CA SER A 65 -24.71 55.42 -7.47
C SER A 65 -25.24 54.21 -6.71
N LEU A 66 -25.73 54.41 -5.48
CA LEU A 66 -26.41 53.36 -4.69
C LEU A 66 -27.77 53.02 -5.32
N HIS A 67 -28.34 53.95 -6.09
CA HIS A 67 -29.55 53.74 -6.89
C HIS A 67 -29.30 53.44 -8.38
N ILE A 68 -28.03 53.35 -8.82
CA ILE A 68 -27.72 52.63 -10.05
C ILE A 68 -27.65 51.15 -9.68
N SER A 69 -28.82 50.55 -9.47
CA SER A 69 -29.02 49.11 -9.68
C SER A 69 -28.82 48.85 -11.18
N ASN A 70 -27.60 48.99 -11.70
CA ASN A 70 -27.32 48.58 -13.05
C ASN A 70 -27.45 47.06 -13.05
N PRO A 71 -28.47 46.49 -13.71
CA PRO A 71 -28.76 45.07 -13.67
C PRO A 71 -27.54 44.22 -14.07
N ALA A 72 -26.68 44.76 -14.95
CA ALA A 72 -25.44 44.11 -15.38
C ALA A 72 -24.40 43.95 -14.25
N VAL A 73 -24.32 44.90 -13.30
CA VAL A 73 -23.35 44.83 -12.19
C VAL A 73 -23.80 43.82 -11.14
N THR A 74 -25.10 43.80 -10.81
CA THR A 74 -25.68 42.80 -9.91
C THR A 74 -25.61 41.39 -10.49
N GLN A 75 -25.78 41.23 -11.80
CA GLN A 75 -25.63 39.95 -12.49
C GLN A 75 -24.18 39.45 -12.41
N LEU A 76 -23.21 40.35 -12.59
CA LEU A 76 -21.77 40.04 -12.52
C LEU A 76 -21.31 39.66 -11.10
N PHE A 77 -21.90 40.25 -10.05
CA PHE A 77 -21.65 39.81 -8.67
C PHE A 77 -22.18 38.40 -8.39
N GLY A 78 -23.38 38.07 -8.88
CA GLY A 78 -23.94 36.72 -8.75
C GLY A 78 -23.11 35.65 -9.46
N GLU A 79 -22.59 35.95 -10.65
CA GLU A 79 -21.66 35.07 -11.36
C GLU A 79 -20.35 34.89 -10.57
N LEU A 80 -19.79 35.95 -10.00
CA LEU A 80 -18.54 35.88 -9.24
C LEU A 80 -18.69 35.06 -7.94
N ASP A 81 -19.81 35.19 -7.24
CA ASP A 81 -20.11 34.37 -6.05
C ASP A 81 -20.35 32.90 -6.41
N TYR A 82 -21.05 32.63 -7.52
CA TYR A 82 -21.22 31.27 -8.05
C TYR A 82 -19.88 30.63 -8.45
N LEU A 83 -19.02 31.36 -9.18
CA LEU A 83 -17.68 30.87 -9.54
C LEU A 83 -16.81 30.62 -8.30
N ARG A 84 -16.89 31.48 -7.27
CA ARG A 84 -16.18 31.28 -6.01
C ARG A 84 -16.65 30.04 -5.27
N SER A 85 -17.96 29.81 -5.21
CA SER A 85 -18.54 28.61 -4.58
C SER A 85 -18.08 27.34 -5.30
N ASN A 86 -18.26 27.27 -6.62
CA ASN A 86 -17.81 26.12 -7.40
C ASN A 86 -16.31 25.86 -7.28
N HIS A 87 -15.50 26.91 -7.26
CA HIS A 87 -14.06 26.75 -7.05
C HIS A 87 -13.75 26.16 -5.66
N SER A 88 -14.51 26.54 -4.63
CA SER A 88 -14.40 25.95 -3.29
C SER A 88 -14.74 24.45 -3.31
N ASP A 89 -15.85 24.08 -3.95
CA ASP A 89 -16.32 22.68 -4.02
C ASP A 89 -15.32 21.81 -4.82
N VAL A 90 -14.75 22.35 -5.90
CA VAL A 90 -13.73 21.65 -6.70
C VAL A 90 -12.43 21.44 -5.91
N ILE A 91 -11.99 22.40 -5.09
CA ILE A 91 -10.81 22.22 -4.23
C ILE A 91 -11.06 21.10 -3.22
N GLU A 92 -12.23 21.08 -2.60
CA GLU A 92 -12.57 20.04 -1.62
C GLU A 92 -12.57 18.66 -2.27
N ALA A 93 -13.22 18.51 -3.43
CA ALA A 93 -13.19 17.27 -4.21
C ALA A 93 -11.78 16.87 -4.66
N GLU A 94 -10.91 17.82 -5.01
CA GLU A 94 -9.51 17.57 -5.35
C GLU A 94 -8.73 17.01 -4.15
N GLU A 95 -8.90 17.61 -2.97
CA GLU A 95 -8.23 17.15 -1.74
C GLU A 95 -8.74 15.78 -1.28
N GLU A 96 -10.04 15.49 -1.44
CA GLU A 96 -10.59 14.15 -1.20
C GLU A 96 -10.02 13.12 -2.18
N ALA A 97 -9.95 13.46 -3.47
CA ALA A 97 -9.37 12.59 -4.49
C ALA A 97 -7.88 12.32 -4.23
N LYS A 98 -7.11 13.32 -3.77
CA LYS A 98 -5.71 13.14 -3.37
C LYS A 98 -5.56 12.16 -2.21
N LYS A 99 -6.38 12.29 -1.17
CA LYS A 99 -6.38 11.35 -0.02
C LYS A 99 -6.74 9.93 -0.46
N ALA A 100 -7.74 9.79 -1.33
CA ALA A 100 -8.14 8.50 -1.89
C ALA A 100 -7.01 7.87 -2.72
N LEU A 101 -6.31 8.68 -3.53
CA LEU A 101 -5.16 8.23 -4.32
C LEU A 101 -4.00 7.76 -3.43
N GLU A 102 -3.67 8.52 -2.38
CA GLU A 102 -2.62 8.15 -1.43
C GLU A 102 -2.96 6.83 -0.70
N SER A 103 -4.21 6.67 -0.29
CA SER A 103 -4.70 5.41 0.29
C SER A 103 -4.58 4.24 -0.69
N ALA A 104 -4.99 4.43 -1.96
CA ALA A 104 -4.89 3.41 -3.00
C ALA A 104 -3.43 3.00 -3.29
N ILE A 105 -2.50 3.96 -3.30
CA ILE A 105 -1.06 3.70 -3.49
C ILE A 105 -0.52 2.83 -2.34
N ASN A 106 -0.87 3.15 -1.09
CA ASN A 106 -0.44 2.38 0.07
C ASN A 106 -1.00 0.94 0.04
N ASN A 107 -2.28 0.79 -0.29
CA ASN A 107 -2.90 -0.54 -0.44
C ASN A 107 -2.24 -1.34 -1.57
N HIS A 108 -1.98 -0.72 -2.73
CA HIS A 108 -1.28 -1.36 -3.84
C HIS A 108 0.13 -1.83 -3.43
N LYS A 109 0.86 -1.03 -2.66
CA LYS A 109 2.18 -1.40 -2.12
C LYS A 109 2.07 -2.62 -1.22
N GLU A 110 1.08 -2.69 -0.33
CA GLU A 110 0.86 -3.84 0.55
C GLU A 110 0.53 -5.10 -0.25
N VAL A 111 -0.41 -5.02 -1.19
CA VAL A 111 -0.79 -6.15 -2.05
C VAL A 111 0.41 -6.64 -2.86
N LYS A 112 1.24 -5.74 -3.38
CA LYS A 112 2.47 -6.09 -4.10
C LYS A 112 3.43 -6.90 -3.24
N VAL A 113 3.62 -6.52 -1.97
CA VAL A 113 4.46 -7.28 -1.02
C VAL A 113 3.88 -8.68 -0.79
N LYS A 114 2.56 -8.81 -0.61
CA LYS A 114 1.90 -10.12 -0.43
C LYS A 114 2.07 -11.01 -1.66
N ILE A 115 2.01 -10.45 -2.87
CA ILE A 115 2.23 -11.20 -4.12
C ILE A 115 3.66 -11.77 -4.17
N GLU A 116 4.68 -10.96 -3.86
CA GLU A 116 6.07 -11.43 -3.85
C GLU A 116 6.32 -12.50 -2.77
N GLN A 117 5.68 -12.36 -1.60
CA GLN A 117 5.72 -13.38 -0.54
C GLN A 117 5.08 -14.69 -1.01
N LEU A 118 3.88 -14.65 -1.58
CA LEU A 118 3.18 -15.83 -2.10
C LEU A 118 3.98 -16.51 -3.22
N LYS A 119 4.62 -15.74 -4.09
CA LYS A 119 5.50 -16.28 -5.13
C LYS A 119 6.66 -17.06 -4.52
N THR A 120 7.34 -16.49 -3.53
CA THR A 120 8.46 -17.15 -2.85
C THR A 120 8.03 -18.47 -2.19
N VAL A 121 6.88 -18.47 -1.51
CA VAL A 121 6.31 -19.66 -0.88
C VAL A 121 5.95 -20.72 -1.93
N ASN A 122 5.32 -20.31 -3.04
CA ASN A 122 4.95 -21.19 -4.13
C ASN A 122 6.18 -21.84 -4.79
N ASP A 123 7.24 -21.06 -5.04
CA ASP A 123 8.52 -21.58 -5.56
C ASP A 123 9.13 -22.64 -4.61
N GLY A 124 9.00 -22.42 -3.29
CA GLY A 124 9.39 -23.39 -2.26
C GLY A 124 8.60 -24.70 -2.35
N TYR A 125 7.28 -24.62 -2.45
CA TYR A 125 6.43 -25.81 -2.61
C TYR A 125 6.70 -26.55 -3.91
N GLN A 126 6.96 -25.84 -5.02
CA GLN A 126 7.32 -26.48 -6.29
C GLN A 126 8.63 -27.26 -6.18
N LYS A 127 9.64 -26.73 -5.48
CA LYS A 127 10.90 -27.46 -5.22
C LYS A 127 10.67 -28.72 -4.39
N GLN A 128 9.86 -28.64 -3.34
CA GLN A 128 9.52 -29.81 -2.52
C GLN A 128 8.79 -30.87 -3.34
N MET A 129 7.83 -30.46 -4.20
CA MET A 129 7.12 -31.37 -5.08
C MET A 129 8.06 -32.10 -6.04
N GLN A 130 9.00 -31.37 -6.66
CA GLN A 130 10.00 -31.98 -7.55
C GLN A 130 10.93 -32.95 -6.82
N ALA A 131 11.35 -32.61 -5.60
CA ALA A 131 12.17 -33.49 -4.76
C ALA A 131 11.44 -34.80 -4.44
N LEU A 132 10.18 -34.73 -4.01
CA LEU A 132 9.35 -35.90 -3.73
C LEU A 132 9.10 -36.75 -4.98
N GLN A 133 8.91 -36.13 -6.15
CA GLN A 133 8.76 -36.86 -7.40
C GLN A 133 10.05 -37.61 -7.79
N MET A 134 11.22 -36.98 -7.60
CA MET A 134 12.50 -37.63 -7.83
C MET A 134 12.72 -38.81 -6.87
N GLU A 135 12.40 -38.63 -5.58
CA GLU A 135 12.49 -39.71 -4.59
C GLU A 135 11.55 -40.87 -4.94
N LYS A 136 10.31 -40.58 -5.33
CA LYS A 136 9.36 -41.59 -5.80
C LYS A 136 9.89 -42.37 -7.01
N ALA A 137 10.48 -41.68 -7.98
CA ALA A 137 11.06 -42.32 -9.16
C ALA A 137 12.24 -43.23 -8.79
N ASN A 138 13.11 -42.76 -7.87
CA ASN A 138 14.23 -43.54 -7.36
C ASN A 138 13.75 -44.80 -6.60
N LEU A 139 12.81 -44.65 -5.67
CA LEU A 139 12.21 -45.78 -4.95
C LEU A 139 11.57 -46.80 -5.90
N LYS A 140 10.85 -46.33 -6.92
CA LYS A 140 10.26 -47.22 -7.94
C LYS A 140 11.33 -47.99 -8.71
N SER A 141 12.43 -47.34 -9.08
CA SER A 141 13.57 -47.99 -9.74
C SER A 141 14.22 -49.04 -8.84
N ASN A 142 14.40 -48.72 -7.56
CA ASN A 142 14.99 -49.64 -6.59
C ASN A 142 14.12 -50.87 -6.37
N ILE A 143 12.79 -50.70 -6.29
CA ILE A 143 11.84 -51.82 -6.22
C ILE A 143 11.97 -52.71 -7.46
N SER A 144 11.96 -52.13 -8.67
CA SER A 144 12.10 -52.91 -9.90
C SER A 144 13.45 -53.64 -9.99
N THR A 145 14.52 -53.04 -9.47
CA THR A 145 15.84 -53.68 -9.39
C THR A 145 15.82 -54.80 -8.36
N LEU A 146 15.18 -54.59 -7.21
CA LEU A 146 15.04 -55.61 -6.17
C LEU A 146 14.26 -56.82 -6.70
N GLU A 147 13.12 -56.60 -7.36
CA GLU A 147 12.31 -57.62 -8.05
C GLU A 147 13.12 -58.40 -9.10
N GLY A 148 14.02 -57.73 -9.83
CA GLY A 148 14.93 -58.39 -10.78
C GLY A 148 16.13 -59.10 -10.15
N SER A 149 16.52 -58.71 -8.92
CA SER A 149 17.71 -59.21 -8.21
C SER A 149 17.42 -60.29 -7.16
N CYS A 150 16.16 -60.40 -6.70
CA CYS A 150 15.66 -61.61 -6.06
C CYS A 150 15.76 -62.72 -7.10
N GLY A 151 16.90 -63.43 -7.06
CA GLY A 151 17.28 -64.44 -8.04
C GLY A 151 16.11 -65.37 -8.30
N GLY A 152 15.84 -65.60 -9.58
CA GLY A 152 14.89 -66.63 -9.98
C GLY A 152 15.24 -67.95 -9.28
N CYS A 153 14.22 -68.76 -9.00
CA CYS A 153 14.44 -70.05 -8.39
C CYS A 153 15.32 -70.95 -9.28
N LEU A 154 15.94 -71.96 -8.67
CA LEU A 154 16.68 -72.98 -9.41
C LEU A 154 15.77 -73.60 -10.50
N PRO A 155 16.32 -74.06 -11.64
CA PRO A 155 15.51 -74.72 -12.67
C PRO A 155 14.64 -75.84 -12.10
N GLY A 156 13.35 -75.84 -12.43
CA GLY A 156 12.36 -76.80 -11.90
C GLY A 156 11.67 -76.38 -10.61
N TRP A 157 12.01 -75.22 -10.04
CA TRP A 157 11.35 -74.63 -8.88
C TRP A 157 10.44 -73.47 -9.30
N ALA A 158 9.29 -73.35 -8.64
CA ALA A 158 8.33 -72.27 -8.86
C ALA A 158 8.61 -71.11 -7.91
N LEU A 159 8.63 -69.88 -8.42
CA LEU A 159 8.73 -68.66 -7.61
C LEU A 159 7.33 -68.17 -7.24
N PHE A 160 7.07 -68.01 -5.95
CA PHE A 160 5.86 -67.36 -5.44
C PHE A 160 6.21 -66.52 -4.22
N ASN A 161 5.80 -65.24 -4.24
CA ASN A 161 5.99 -64.27 -3.15
C ASN A 161 7.42 -64.25 -2.53
N SER A 162 8.45 -64.30 -3.37
CA SER A 162 9.88 -64.35 -2.98
C SER A 162 10.38 -65.67 -2.38
N SER A 163 9.55 -66.73 -2.37
CA SER A 163 9.90 -68.08 -1.95
C SER A 163 9.93 -69.04 -3.15
N CYS A 164 10.78 -70.06 -3.07
CA CYS A 164 10.95 -71.07 -4.11
C CYS A 164 10.35 -72.42 -3.69
N TYR A 165 9.47 -72.97 -4.52
CA TYR A 165 8.72 -74.18 -4.25
C TYR A 165 9.13 -75.30 -5.21
N PHE A 166 9.39 -76.48 -4.66
CA PHE A 166 9.69 -77.68 -5.44
C PHE A 166 8.58 -78.71 -5.28
N PHE A 167 8.10 -79.19 -6.43
CA PHE A 167 7.03 -80.17 -6.49
C PHE A 167 7.60 -81.51 -6.97
N SER A 168 7.69 -82.51 -6.09
CA SER A 168 8.33 -83.80 -6.41
C SER A 168 7.74 -84.53 -7.63
N TYR A 169 6.46 -84.30 -7.94
CA TYR A 169 5.81 -84.89 -9.11
C TYR A 169 6.33 -84.33 -10.45
N THR A 170 7.02 -83.19 -10.46
CA THR A 170 7.62 -82.63 -11.68
C THR A 170 8.85 -83.42 -12.13
N GLU A 171 9.54 -84.10 -11.20
CA GLU A 171 10.63 -85.03 -11.51
C GLU A 171 10.14 -86.47 -11.71
N SER A 172 9.20 -86.92 -10.87
CA SER A 172 8.64 -88.28 -10.98
C SER A 172 7.23 -88.36 -10.44
N SER A 173 6.26 -88.60 -11.31
CA SER A 173 4.86 -88.79 -10.94
C SER A 173 4.58 -90.16 -10.29
N THR A 174 5.50 -91.11 -10.45
CA THR A 174 5.33 -92.51 -9.97
C THR A 174 6.00 -92.77 -8.63
N VAL A 175 7.01 -91.98 -8.24
CA VAL A 175 7.77 -92.18 -6.99
C VAL A 175 7.21 -91.27 -5.90
N LYS A 176 6.51 -91.87 -4.92
CA LYS A 176 6.04 -91.18 -3.72
C LYS A 176 6.93 -91.54 -2.54
N LYS A 177 7.37 -90.52 -1.80
CA LYS A 177 8.16 -90.65 -0.57
C LYS A 177 7.23 -90.53 0.64
N ASN A 178 7.55 -91.23 1.74
CA ASN A 178 6.87 -90.98 3.01
C ASN A 178 7.34 -89.65 3.63
N TRP A 179 6.66 -89.15 4.66
CA TRP A 179 6.93 -87.84 5.23
C TRP A 179 8.41 -87.63 5.63
N HIS A 180 9.03 -88.61 6.28
CA HIS A 180 10.42 -88.53 6.71
C HIS A 180 11.38 -88.47 5.51
N GLN A 181 11.16 -89.33 4.51
CA GLN A 181 11.96 -89.35 3.28
C GLN A 181 11.79 -88.07 2.46
N SER A 182 10.58 -87.51 2.43
CA SER A 182 10.31 -86.23 1.76
C SER A 182 11.04 -85.08 2.44
N ARG A 183 11.05 -85.04 3.78
CA ARG A 183 11.77 -84.00 4.52
C ARG A 183 13.28 -84.09 4.34
N GLU A 184 13.82 -85.31 4.35
CA GLU A 184 15.24 -85.55 4.08
C GLU A 184 15.62 -85.15 2.64
N ASP A 185 14.77 -85.43 1.66
CA ASP A 185 14.94 -85.00 0.26
C ASP A 185 14.93 -83.47 0.12
N CYS A 186 13.96 -82.78 0.75
CA CYS A 186 13.96 -81.31 0.81
C CYS A 186 15.25 -80.77 1.44
N GLY A 187 15.69 -81.36 2.56
CA GLY A 187 16.93 -81.00 3.24
C GLY A 187 18.17 -81.17 2.36
N SER A 188 18.24 -82.28 1.60
CA SER A 188 19.35 -82.53 0.66
C SER A 188 19.44 -81.51 -0.48
N ARG A 189 18.34 -80.83 -0.79
CA ARG A 189 18.23 -79.77 -1.80
C ARG A 189 18.44 -78.36 -1.23
N GLY A 190 18.72 -78.23 0.07
CA GLY A 190 18.87 -76.94 0.75
C GLY A 190 17.54 -76.26 1.08
N SER A 191 16.46 -77.04 1.26
CA SER A 191 15.10 -76.56 1.58
C SER A 191 14.51 -77.36 2.74
N ASP A 192 13.28 -77.04 3.16
CA ASP A 192 12.47 -77.88 4.06
C ASP A 192 11.10 -78.12 3.41
N LEU A 193 10.30 -79.00 3.99
CA LEU A 193 8.90 -79.15 3.60
C LEU A 193 8.15 -77.84 3.79
N VAL A 194 7.30 -77.50 2.82
CA VAL A 194 6.48 -76.29 2.86
C VAL A 194 5.61 -76.26 4.11
N VAL A 195 5.59 -75.09 4.76
CA VAL A 195 4.62 -74.72 5.80
C VAL A 195 3.79 -73.62 5.21
N ILE A 196 2.46 -73.80 5.20
CA ILE A 196 1.54 -72.84 4.61
C ILE A 196 1.16 -71.84 5.69
N ASP A 197 1.65 -70.61 5.58
CA ASP A 197 1.49 -69.58 6.60
C ASP A 197 0.32 -68.62 6.32
N ASP A 198 -0.18 -68.56 5.08
CA ASP A 198 -1.28 -67.69 4.70
C ASP A 198 -2.28 -68.29 3.70
N GLN A 199 -3.42 -67.62 3.55
CA GLN A 199 -4.52 -68.08 2.69
C GLN A 199 -4.19 -67.98 1.20
N GLU A 200 -3.30 -67.06 0.82
CA GLU A 200 -2.89 -66.83 -0.57
C GLU A 200 -1.98 -67.98 -1.03
N GLU A 201 -1.06 -68.42 -0.17
CA GLU A 201 -0.20 -69.59 -0.35
C GLU A 201 -1.00 -70.89 -0.40
N GLN A 202 -2.10 -71.00 0.35
CA GLN A 202 -2.97 -72.19 0.33
C GLN A 202 -3.75 -72.35 -0.99
N VAL A 203 -4.06 -71.26 -1.68
CA VAL A 203 -4.92 -71.24 -2.89
C VAL A 203 -4.15 -71.00 -4.19
N GLY A 204 -2.88 -70.60 -4.10
CA GLY A 204 -1.98 -70.39 -5.23
C GLY A 204 -1.52 -71.70 -5.87
#